data_AF-A0A957L7N5-F1
#
_entry.id   AF-A0A957L7N5-F1
#
_cell.length_a   1.000
_cell.length_b   1.000
_cell.length_c   1.000
_cell.angle_alpha   90.00
_cell.angle_beta   90.00
_cell.angle_gamma   90.00
#
_symmetry.space_group_name_H-M   'P 1'
#
loop_
_entity.id
_entity.type
_entity.pdbx_description
1 polymer ?
#
loop_
_entity_poly.entity_id
_entity_poly.type
_entity_poly.pdbx_seq_one_letter_code
_entity_poly.pdbx_strand_id
1 'polypeptide(L)'
;FSSRKGLTILPTPEVTEFPFLSKAPLPDAQSALEVASRIYLGQVYPGMNLTNLAPCLKQCLAVILGLYHSGTGPAFDSDGSLSRFIELSSESVPVLLSAFPDKYLEYPYETTIRLIEKGAKIYRNLQPHQIFVLLTLSISQGKTMTEALDALSPWELAR
;
A
#
# COMPACT_ATOMS: atom_id res chain seq x y z
N PHE A 1 0.84 -12.86 30.06
CA PHE A 1 1.77 -12.99 28.93
C PHE A 1 1.22 -14.03 27.97
N SER A 2 0.30 -13.58 27.09
CA SER A 2 -0.38 -14.45 26.12
C SER A 2 0.55 -14.76 24.96
N SER A 3 0.49 -15.98 24.46
CA SER A 3 1.28 -16.52 23.36
C SER A 3 1.18 -15.61 22.13
N ARG A 4 2.27 -14.89 21.81
CA ARG A 4 2.41 -14.16 20.55
C ARG A 4 2.47 -15.19 19.43
N LYS A 5 1.35 -15.45 18.77
CA LYS A 5 1.36 -15.85 17.35
C LYS A 5 1.76 -14.60 16.56
N GLY A 6 3.03 -14.21 16.68
CA GLY A 6 3.57 -13.14 15.86
C GLY A 6 3.58 -13.61 14.42
N LEU A 7 3.05 -12.80 13.51
CA LEU A 7 3.42 -12.88 12.10
C LEU A 7 4.94 -12.76 12.04
N THR A 8 5.61 -13.90 11.89
CA THR A 8 7.03 -13.92 11.64
C THR A 8 7.22 -13.31 10.27
N ILE A 9 7.83 -12.12 10.21
CA ILE A 9 8.38 -11.64 8.95
C ILE A 9 9.40 -12.70 8.56
N LEU A 10 9.07 -13.54 7.57
CA LEU A 10 10.06 -14.45 7.01
C LEU A 10 11.28 -13.61 6.66
N PRO A 11 12.52 -14.05 7.01
CA PRO A 11 13.71 -13.33 6.64
C PRO A 11 13.60 -13.03 5.16
N THR A 12 13.46 -11.74 4.85
CA THR A 12 13.20 -11.31 3.50
C THR A 12 14.42 -11.76 2.70
N PRO A 13 14.26 -12.39 1.52
CA PRO A 13 15.38 -12.43 0.60
C PRO A 13 15.91 -11.00 0.49
N GLU A 14 17.21 -10.82 0.50
CA GLU A 14 17.83 -9.50 0.37
C GLU A 14 17.35 -8.94 -0.98
N VAL A 15 16.29 -8.12 -0.96
CA VAL A 15 15.75 -7.48 -2.16
C VAL A 15 16.70 -6.33 -2.46
N THR A 16 17.85 -6.70 -3.04
CA THR A 16 18.93 -5.77 -3.39
C THR A 16 18.60 -4.96 -4.64
N GLU A 17 17.58 -5.37 -5.39
CA GLU A 17 17.13 -4.71 -6.60
C GLU A 17 15.84 -3.94 -6.32
N PHE A 18 15.74 -2.69 -6.78
CA PHE A 18 14.50 -1.94 -6.75
C PHE A 18 13.53 -2.49 -7.81
N PRO A 19 12.21 -2.35 -7.62
CA PRO A 19 11.24 -2.73 -8.63
C PRO A 19 11.56 -1.99 -9.93
N PHE A 20 11.93 -2.76 -10.96
CA PHE A 20 12.33 -2.24 -12.25
C PHE A 20 11.26 -2.53 -13.28
N LEU A 21 10.80 -1.49 -13.96
CA LEU A 21 9.92 -1.64 -15.12
C LEU A 21 10.79 -2.12 -16.28
N SER A 22 10.36 -3.18 -16.98
CA SER A 22 11.12 -3.80 -18.06
C SER A 22 11.59 -2.79 -19.12
N LYS A 23 12.54 -3.19 -19.98
CA LYS A 23 13.06 -2.39 -21.10
C LYS A 23 12.01 -2.03 -22.19
N ALA A 24 10.72 -2.21 -21.91
CA ALA A 24 9.66 -1.77 -22.79
C ALA A 24 9.75 -0.25 -23.04
N PRO A 25 9.30 0.23 -24.20
CA PRO A 25 9.20 1.66 -24.45
C PRO A 25 8.36 2.32 -23.35
N LEU A 26 8.77 3.55 -22.98
CA LEU A 26 7.99 4.34 -22.04
C LEU A 26 6.59 4.60 -22.63
N PRO A 27 5.55 4.57 -21.78
CA PRO A 27 4.21 4.95 -22.22
C PRO A 27 4.21 6.42 -22.67
N ASP A 28 3.26 6.79 -23.51
CA ASP A 28 3.07 8.19 -23.84
C ASP A 28 2.57 8.97 -22.61
N ALA A 29 2.89 10.27 -22.58
CA ALA A 29 2.59 11.12 -21.42
C ALA A 29 1.09 11.23 -21.14
N GLN A 30 0.23 11.14 -22.17
CA GLN A 30 -1.22 11.28 -22.01
C GLN A 30 -1.80 10.05 -21.30
N SER A 31 -1.40 8.85 -21.73
CA SER A 31 -1.79 7.59 -21.07
C SER A 31 -1.31 7.54 -19.62
N ALA A 32 -0.08 7.99 -19.35
CA ALA A 32 0.43 8.05 -17.98
C ALA A 32 -0.38 9.03 -17.10
N LEU A 33 -0.73 10.21 -17.63
CA LEU A 33 -1.55 11.20 -16.91
C LEU A 33 -2.97 10.69 -16.63
N GLU A 34 -3.59 10.00 -17.58
CA GLU A 34 -4.93 9.41 -17.39
C GLU A 34 -4.92 8.40 -16.24
N VAL A 35 -3.95 7.49 -16.22
CA VAL A 35 -3.81 6.51 -15.13
C VAL A 35 -3.50 7.20 -13.80
N ALA A 36 -2.55 8.14 -13.80
CA ALA A 36 -2.17 8.90 -12.62
C ALA A 36 -3.37 9.60 -11.96
N SER A 37 -4.27 10.18 -12.77
CA SER A 37 -5.48 10.86 -12.27
C SER A 37 -6.46 9.94 -11.54
N ARG A 38 -6.32 8.62 -11.71
CA ARG A 38 -7.17 7.60 -11.10
C ARG A 38 -6.51 6.92 -9.89
N ILE A 39 -5.31 7.33 -9.49
CA ILE A 39 -4.63 6.80 -8.30
C ILE A 39 -4.60 7.90 -7.25
N TYR A 40 -5.16 7.63 -6.07
CA TYR A 40 -5.07 8.55 -4.95
C TYR A 40 -3.75 8.32 -4.21
N LEU A 41 -2.98 9.38 -3.99
CA LEU A 41 -1.75 9.37 -3.20
C LEU A 41 -1.91 10.33 -2.03
N GLY A 42 -1.77 9.83 -0.80
CA GLY A 42 -1.92 10.63 0.41
C GLY A 42 -0.99 10.19 1.54
N GLN A 43 -1.02 10.96 2.62
CA GLN A 43 -0.30 10.68 3.86
C GLN A 43 -1.30 10.61 5.01
N VAL A 44 -1.16 9.63 5.89
CA VAL A 44 -1.97 9.52 7.11
C VAL A 44 -1.50 10.53 8.15
N TYR A 45 -2.45 11.19 8.80
CA TYR A 45 -2.22 12.14 9.89
C TYR A 45 -3.16 11.85 11.06
N PRO A 46 -2.76 12.17 12.31
CA PRO A 46 -3.63 12.04 13.47
C PRO A 46 -4.89 12.89 13.33
N GLY A 47 -6.05 12.33 13.71
CA GLY A 47 -7.34 13.03 13.70
C GLY A 47 -8.03 13.10 12.34
N MET A 48 -7.44 12.54 11.28
CA MET A 48 -8.08 12.50 9.96
C MET A 48 -9.27 11.52 9.95
N ASN A 49 -10.40 11.94 9.39
CA ASN A 49 -11.54 11.06 9.16
C ASN A 49 -11.47 10.52 7.73
N LEU A 50 -10.93 9.30 7.58
CA LEU A 50 -10.76 8.66 6.27
C LEU A 50 -12.05 8.02 5.75
N THR A 51 -12.99 7.66 6.63
CA THR A 51 -14.26 7.04 6.21
C THR A 51 -15.10 7.97 5.34
N ASN A 52 -15.00 9.28 5.55
CA ASN A 52 -15.67 10.27 4.69
C ASN A 52 -15.09 10.32 3.26
N LEU A 53 -13.84 9.90 3.08
CA LEU A 53 -13.20 9.82 1.76
C LEU A 53 -13.55 8.53 1.03
N ALA A 54 -13.93 7.46 1.74
CA ALA A 54 -14.19 6.15 1.14
C ALA A 54 -15.13 6.20 -0.07
N PRO A 55 -16.31 6.87 -0.04
CA PRO A 55 -17.18 6.93 -1.20
C PRO A 55 -16.53 7.61 -2.41
N CYS A 56 -15.73 8.64 -2.18
CA CYS A 56 -15.03 9.42 -3.21
C CYS A 56 -13.80 8.72 -3.77
N LEU A 57 -13.38 7.58 -3.21
CA LEU A 57 -12.20 6.86 -3.66
C LEU A 57 -12.56 5.53 -4.34
N LYS A 58 -13.84 5.15 -4.38
CA LYS A 58 -14.31 3.90 -5.01
C LYS A 58 -14.05 3.84 -6.52
N GLN A 59 -13.96 4.99 -7.18
CA GLN A 59 -13.68 5.09 -8.61
C GLN A 59 -12.18 5.12 -8.93
N CYS A 60 -11.33 5.19 -7.91
CA CYS A 60 -9.89 5.12 -8.08
C CYS A 60 -9.46 3.69 -8.45
N LEU A 61 -8.37 3.58 -9.21
CA LEU A 61 -7.68 2.33 -9.47
C LEU A 61 -6.99 1.80 -8.22
N ALA A 62 -6.41 2.70 -7.41
CA ALA A 62 -5.76 2.35 -6.16
C ALA A 62 -5.73 3.56 -5.21
N VAL A 63 -5.61 3.27 -3.92
CA VAL A 63 -5.38 4.25 -2.86
C VAL A 63 -4.04 3.94 -2.22
N ILE A 64 -3.09 4.88 -2.29
CA ILE A 64 -1.76 4.77 -1.71
C ILE A 64 -1.67 5.74 -0.53
N LEU A 65 -1.38 5.22 0.65
CA LEU A 65 -1.24 6.01 1.87
C LEU A 65 0.10 5.80 2.54
N GLY A 66 0.78 6.91 2.84
CA GLY A 66 1.93 6.92 3.73
C GLY A 66 1.52 6.71 5.19
N LEU A 67 2.11 5.72 5.84
CA LEU A 67 2.06 5.45 7.27
C LEU A 67 3.01 6.38 8.02
N TYR A 68 2.95 6.34 9.35
CA TYR A 68 3.93 7.01 10.21
C TYR A 68 5.30 6.34 10.11
N HIS A 69 6.34 7.03 10.58
CA HIS A 69 7.75 6.63 10.46
C HIS A 69 8.07 5.18 10.86
N SER A 70 7.32 4.61 11.80
CA SER A 70 7.48 3.22 12.26
C SER A 70 6.64 2.19 11.48
N GLY A 71 6.08 2.56 10.33
CA GLY A 71 5.16 1.70 9.57
C GLY A 71 3.83 1.45 10.31
N THR A 72 3.40 2.41 11.13
CA THR A 72 2.17 2.34 11.94
C THR A 72 1.10 3.32 11.45
N GLY A 73 -0.15 3.03 11.78
CA GLY A 73 -1.29 3.89 11.49
C GLY A 73 -2.40 3.74 12.54
N PRO A 74 -3.44 4.60 12.49
CA PRO A 74 -4.58 4.52 13.41
C PRO A 74 -5.43 3.27 13.11
N ALA A 75 -5.17 2.20 13.83
CA ALA A 75 -5.80 0.88 13.65
C ALA A 75 -6.92 0.58 14.66
N PHE A 76 -7.55 1.62 15.22
CA PHE A 76 -8.72 1.45 16.08
C PHE A 76 -9.96 1.18 15.22
N ASP A 77 -10.87 0.33 15.68
CA ASP A 77 -12.13 0.04 14.97
C ASP A 77 -13.22 1.08 15.28
N SER A 78 -12.83 2.35 15.35
CA SER A 78 -13.76 3.48 15.51
C SER A 78 -14.13 4.07 14.16
N ASP A 79 -15.30 4.70 14.08
CA ASP A 79 -15.66 5.51 12.92
C ASP A 79 -14.60 6.59 12.65
N GLY A 80 -14.36 6.87 11.37
CA GLY A 80 -13.30 7.78 10.93
C GLY A 80 -11.89 7.18 10.84
N SER A 81 -11.66 5.97 11.37
CA SER A 81 -10.31 5.39 11.41
C SER A 81 -9.81 4.87 10.06
N LEU A 82 -8.49 4.65 9.97
CA LEU A 82 -7.87 3.98 8.83
C LEU A 82 -8.31 2.51 8.73
N SER A 83 -8.43 1.80 9.86
CA SER A 83 -8.94 0.42 9.90
C SER A 83 -10.31 0.32 9.23
N ARG A 84 -11.25 1.20 9.62
CA ARG A 84 -12.60 1.22 9.06
C ARG A 84 -12.63 1.65 7.60
N PHE A 85 -11.79 2.61 7.23
CA PHE A 85 -11.62 3.01 5.82
C PHE A 85 -11.17 1.84 4.95
N ILE A 86 -10.17 1.07 5.38
CA ILE A 86 -9.66 -0.09 4.64
C ILE A 86 -10.78 -1.12 4.48
N GLU A 87 -11.46 -1.48 5.57
CA GLU A 87 -12.55 -2.46 5.56
C GLU A 87 -13.68 -2.09 4.58
N LEU A 88 -14.01 -0.79 4.47
CA LEU A 88 -15.03 -0.31 3.55
C LEU A 88 -14.57 -0.22 2.09
N SER A 89 -13.26 -0.18 1.84
CA SER A 89 -12.68 0.14 0.53
C SER A 89 -12.05 -1.07 -0.15
N SER A 90 -11.42 -1.97 0.61
CA SER A 90 -10.51 -3.02 0.11
C SER A 90 -11.16 -4.02 -0.84
N GLU A 91 -12.47 -4.22 -0.76
CA GLU A 91 -13.21 -5.08 -1.70
C GLU A 91 -13.38 -4.44 -3.09
N SER A 92 -13.30 -3.11 -3.18
CA SER A 92 -13.56 -2.34 -4.40
C SER A 92 -12.31 -1.66 -4.97
N VAL A 93 -11.42 -1.20 -4.11
CA VAL A 93 -10.19 -0.51 -4.46
C VAL A 93 -9.05 -1.01 -3.57
N PRO A 94 -7.91 -1.42 -4.14
CA PRO A 94 -6.77 -1.82 -3.34
C PRO A 94 -6.24 -0.64 -2.51
N VAL A 95 -6.11 -0.86 -1.20
CA VAL A 95 -5.51 0.09 -0.27
C VAL A 95 -4.06 -0.35 0.02
N LEU A 96 -3.13 0.48 -0.45
CA LEU A 96 -1.69 0.23 -0.43
C LEU A 96 -1.05 1.15 0.60
N LEU A 97 -0.33 0.57 1.55
CA LEU A 97 0.32 1.29 2.65
C LEU A 97 1.84 1.19 2.53
N SER A 98 2.53 2.27 2.84
CA SER A 98 3.98 2.41 2.72
C SER A 98 4.46 3.40 3.80
N ALA A 99 5.70 3.50 4.26
CA ALA A 99 6.91 2.73 3.95
C ALA A 99 7.32 1.99 5.23
N PHE A 100 7.02 0.69 5.32
CA PHE A 100 7.39 -0.08 6.51
C PHE A 100 8.92 -0.26 6.57
N PRO A 101 9.61 0.19 7.63
CA PRO A 101 11.07 0.18 7.68
C PRO A 101 11.60 -1.13 8.28
N ASP A 102 11.68 -2.18 7.46
CA ASP A 102 12.04 -3.53 7.93
C ASP A 102 13.45 -3.63 8.55
N LYS A 103 14.39 -2.79 8.10
CA LYS A 103 15.76 -2.72 8.64
C LYS A 103 15.79 -2.43 10.14
N TYR A 104 14.79 -1.71 10.65
CA TYR A 104 14.73 -1.27 12.04
C TYR A 104 13.66 -2.00 12.86
N LEU A 105 12.87 -2.87 12.23
CA LEU A 105 11.74 -3.56 12.87
C LEU A 105 11.76 -5.05 12.52
N GLU A 106 12.14 -5.86 13.51
CA GLU A 106 12.11 -7.33 13.40
C GLU A 106 10.68 -7.88 13.33
N TYR A 107 9.72 -7.19 13.95
CA TYR A 107 8.31 -7.56 13.96
C TYR A 107 7.43 -6.33 13.69
N PRO A 108 6.32 -6.47 12.94
CA PRO A 108 5.36 -5.39 12.78
C PRO A 108 4.67 -5.10 14.11
N TYR A 109 4.31 -3.84 14.33
CA TYR A 109 3.46 -3.47 15.46
C TYR A 109 2.07 -4.11 15.31
N GLU A 110 1.38 -4.30 16.43
CA GLU A 110 0.01 -4.81 16.44
C GLU A 110 -0.92 -3.97 15.56
N THR A 111 -0.73 -2.65 15.54
CA THR A 111 -1.50 -1.75 14.66
C THR A 111 -1.28 -2.06 13.19
N THR A 112 -0.04 -2.35 12.78
CA THR A 112 0.30 -2.75 11.42
C THR A 112 -0.37 -4.08 11.04
N ILE A 113 -0.33 -5.06 11.95
CA ILE A 113 -0.98 -6.37 11.76
C ILE A 113 -2.48 -6.21 11.55
N ARG A 114 -3.15 -5.42 12.40
CA ARG A 114 -4.59 -5.16 12.27
C ARG A 114 -4.96 -4.55 10.93
N LEU A 115 -4.14 -3.64 10.38
CA LEU A 115 -4.38 -3.05 9.06
C LEU A 115 -4.28 -4.10 7.94
N ILE A 116 -3.36 -5.06 8.05
CA ILE A 116 -3.24 -6.19 7.11
C ILE A 116 -4.48 -7.08 7.20
N GLU A 117 -4.92 -7.43 8.41
CA GLU A 117 -6.13 -8.24 8.64
C GLU A 117 -7.39 -7.60 8.06
N LYS A 118 -7.43 -6.27 7.99
CA LYS A 118 -8.52 -5.51 7.37
C LYS A 118 -8.45 -5.45 5.84
N GLY A 119 -7.38 -5.96 5.23
CA GLY A 119 -7.23 -6.08 3.78
C GLY A 119 -6.26 -5.10 3.15
N ALA A 120 -5.51 -4.32 3.93
CA ALA A 120 -4.45 -3.48 3.36
C ALA A 120 -3.24 -4.29 2.90
N LYS A 121 -2.60 -3.84 1.82
CA LYS A 121 -1.29 -4.32 1.37
C LYS A 121 -0.22 -3.37 1.90
N ILE A 122 0.69 -3.84 2.73
CA ILE A 122 1.73 -3.01 3.33
C ILE A 122 3.06 -3.33 2.65
N TYR A 123 3.74 -2.32 2.12
CA TYR A 123 5.01 -2.47 1.43
C TYR A 123 6.20 -2.02 2.29
N ARG A 124 7.22 -2.87 2.30
CA ARG A 124 8.51 -2.68 2.98
C ARG A 124 9.45 -1.91 2.09
N ASN A 125 10.16 -0.93 2.64
CA ASN A 125 11.21 -0.15 1.97
C ASN A 125 10.82 0.54 0.64
N LEU A 126 9.53 0.57 0.30
CA LEU A 126 9.01 1.33 -0.82
C LEU A 126 8.32 2.58 -0.29
N GLN A 127 8.69 3.73 -0.84
CA GLN A 127 8.05 5.00 -0.58
C GLN A 127 6.74 5.12 -1.39
N PRO A 128 5.76 5.92 -0.92
CA PRO A 128 4.45 6.01 -1.57
C PRO A 128 4.54 6.43 -3.05
N HIS A 129 5.46 7.37 -3.36
CA HIS A 129 5.67 7.84 -4.73
C HIS A 129 6.30 6.78 -5.64
N GLN A 130 7.09 5.85 -5.11
CA GLN A 130 7.65 4.76 -5.90
C GLN A 130 6.53 3.81 -6.35
N ILE A 131 5.64 3.44 -5.42
CA ILE A 131 4.44 2.64 -5.73
C ILE A 131 3.58 3.36 -6.78
N PHE A 132 3.34 4.66 -6.58
CA PHE A 132 2.57 5.47 -7.51
C PHE A 132 3.14 5.44 -8.94
N VAL A 133 4.44 5.68 -9.09
CA VAL A 133 5.12 5.68 -10.40
C VAL A 133 5.05 4.29 -11.03
N LEU A 134 5.31 3.23 -10.27
CA LEU A 134 5.32 1.86 -10.78
C LEU A 134 3.94 1.41 -11.27
N LEU A 135 2.88 1.71 -10.50
CA LEU A 135 1.51 1.41 -10.92
C LEU A 135 1.13 2.24 -12.14
N THR A 136 1.44 3.54 -12.14
CA THR A 136 1.12 4.44 -13.25
C THR A 136 1.73 3.94 -14.55
N LEU A 137 3.04 3.65 -14.54
CA LEU A 137 3.76 3.19 -15.71
C LEU A 137 3.36 1.77 -16.13
N SER A 138 3.14 0.86 -15.18
CA SER A 138 2.70 -0.51 -15.49
C SER A 138 1.35 -0.53 -16.21
N ILE A 139 0.37 0.21 -15.68
CA ILE A 139 -1.00 0.21 -16.21
C ILE A 139 -1.07 0.99 -17.52
N SER A 140 -0.32 2.10 -17.65
CA SER A 140 -0.24 2.82 -18.93
C SER A 140 0.48 2.04 -20.04
N GLN A 141 1.27 1.02 -19.69
CA GLN A 141 1.80 0.02 -20.63
C GLN A 141 0.83 -1.13 -20.93
N GLY A 142 -0.43 -1.05 -20.46
CA GLY A 142 -1.47 -2.04 -20.72
C GLY A 142 -1.50 -3.21 -19.73
N LYS A 143 -0.70 -3.19 -18.66
CA LYS A 143 -0.82 -4.21 -17.61
C LYS A 143 -2.10 -4.00 -16.80
N THR A 144 -2.66 -5.10 -16.34
CA THR A 144 -3.77 -5.10 -15.39
C THR A 144 -3.30 -4.63 -14.00
N MET A 145 -4.24 -4.20 -13.16
CA MET A 145 -3.94 -3.88 -11.76
C MET A 145 -3.31 -5.08 -11.02
N THR A 146 -3.82 -6.29 -11.27
CA THR A 146 -3.28 -7.52 -10.67
C THR A 146 -1.82 -7.73 -11.03
N GLU A 147 -1.45 -7.66 -12.31
CA GLU A 147 -0.05 -7.80 -12.75
C GLU A 147 0.86 -6.72 -12.17
N ALA A 148 0.34 -5.49 -12.06
CA ALA A 148 1.09 -4.38 -11.46
C ALA A 148 1.33 -4.59 -9.96
N LEU A 149 0.35 -5.13 -9.23
CA LEU A 149 0.48 -5.47 -7.80
C LEU A 149 1.36 -6.70 -7.58
N ASP A 150 1.28 -7.70 -8.46
CA ASP A 150 2.13 -8.90 -8.41
C ASP A 150 3.61 -8.53 -8.55
N ALA A 151 3.91 -7.55 -9.42
CA ALA A 151 5.25 -7.00 -9.55
C ALA A 151 5.76 -6.30 -8.27
N LEU A 152 4.88 -5.90 -7.35
CA LEU A 152 5.23 -5.32 -6.05
C LEU A 152 5.23 -6.35 -4.90
N SER A 153 4.74 -7.57 -5.15
CA SER A 153 4.62 -8.62 -4.13
C SER A 153 5.93 -8.96 -3.38
N PRO A 154 7.14 -8.89 -3.98
CA PRO A 154 8.38 -9.14 -3.24
C PRO A 154 8.62 -8.16 -2.07
N TRP A 155 8.06 -6.94 -2.17
CA TRP A 155 8.16 -5.91 -1.13
C TRP A 155 6.99 -5.93 -0.17
N GLU A 156 5.91 -6.66 -0.46
CA GLU A 156 4.76 -6.77 0.44
C GLU A 156 5.20 -7.46 1.75
N LEU A 157 4.76 -6.91 2.89
CA LEU A 157 4.91 -7.52 4.20
C LEU A 157 4.05 -8.80 4.20
N ALA A 158 4.70 -9.96 4.33
CA ALA A 158 4.04 -11.26 4.22
C ALA A 158 2.84 -11.40 5.18
N ARG A 159 1.81 -12.12 4.71
CA ARG A 159 0.71 -12.64 5.52
C ARG A 159 1.08 -13.95 6.20
#